data_AF-A0A699QT41-F1
#
_entry.id   AF-A0A699QT41-F1
#
_cell.length_a   1.000
_cell.length_b   1.000
_cell.length_c   1.000
_cell.angle_alpha   90.00
_cell.angle_beta   90.00
_cell.angle_gamma   90.00
#
_symmetry.space_group_name_H-M   'P 1'
#
loop_
_entity.id
_entity.type
_entity.pdbx_description
1 polymer ?
#
loop_
_entity_poly.entity_id
_entity_poly.type
_entity_poly.pdbx_seq_one_letter_code
_entity_poly.pdbx_strand_id
1 'polypeptide(L)'
;MMEVNKREKEGGIIPDPDIDTFMKAISIEGQKTTLQTNYILKILGLDLCADTMFGDAMRRGISGGQKKRLTTGEMIVGPTKALFMDEISNGLDSSTT
;
A
#
# COMPACT_ATOMS: atom_id res chain seq x y z
N MET A 1 -14.75 8.85 -8.89
CA MET A 1 -14.17 10.20 -9.12
C MET A 1 -15.19 11.32 -9.32
N MET A 2 -16.32 11.08 -10.01
CA MET A 2 -17.35 12.13 -10.22
C MET A 2 -17.86 12.78 -8.93
N GLU A 3 -18.07 12.00 -7.88
CA GLU A 3 -18.50 12.49 -6.55
C GLU A 3 -17.46 13.43 -5.90
N VAL A 4 -16.17 13.12 -6.05
CA VAL A 4 -15.07 13.91 -5.47
C VAL A 4 -14.94 15.24 -6.20
N ASN A 5 -14.90 15.22 -7.54
CA ASN A 5 -14.85 16.43 -8.37
C ASN A 5 -16.02 17.38 -8.09
N LYS A 6 -17.22 16.83 -7.81
CA LYS A 6 -18.40 17.63 -7.46
C LYS A 6 -18.20 18.38 -6.14
N ARG A 7 -17.74 17.68 -5.09
CA ARG A 7 -17.49 18.27 -3.76
C ARG A 7 -16.34 19.27 -3.77
N GLU A 8 -15.28 18.99 -4.52
CA GLU A 8 -14.15 19.92 -4.70
C GLU A 8 -14.61 21.23 -5.35
N LYS A 9 -15.45 21.13 -6.38
CA LYS A 9 -16.03 22.30 -7.06
C LYS A 9 -16.99 23.09 -6.17
N GLU A 10 -17.83 22.42 -5.40
CA GLU A 10 -18.74 23.05 -4.41
C GLU A 10 -17.96 23.75 -3.28
N GLY A 11 -16.81 23.19 -2.88
CA GLY A 11 -15.92 23.76 -1.87
C GLY A 11 -14.93 24.81 -2.41
N GLY A 12 -14.88 25.06 -3.71
CA GLY A 12 -13.88 25.94 -4.33
C GLY A 12 -12.44 25.46 -4.17
N ILE A 13 -12.25 24.15 -4.01
CA ILE A 13 -10.95 23.51 -3.77
C ILE A 13 -10.26 23.28 -5.11
N ILE A 14 -9.03 23.77 -5.24
CA ILE A 14 -8.16 23.50 -6.38
C ILE A 14 -7.09 22.50 -5.92
N PRO A 15 -7.19 21.22 -6.30
CA PRO A 15 -6.21 20.23 -5.89
C PRO A 15 -4.87 20.47 -6.59
N ASP A 16 -3.79 20.07 -5.94
CA ASP A 16 -2.45 20.08 -6.52
C ASP A 16 -2.42 19.17 -7.78
N PRO A 17 -1.93 19.65 -8.94
CA PRO A 17 -1.99 18.90 -10.19
C PRO A 17 -1.29 17.54 -10.14
N ASP A 18 -0.19 17.43 -9.41
CA ASP A 18 0.59 16.20 -9.32
C ASP A 18 -0.13 15.17 -8.45
N ILE A 19 -0.70 15.62 -7.33
CA ILE A 19 -1.49 14.78 -6.42
C ILE A 19 -2.77 14.31 -7.12
N ASP A 20 -3.50 15.19 -7.79
CA ASP A 20 -4.73 14.86 -8.51
C ASP A 20 -4.45 13.86 -9.65
N THR A 21 -3.37 14.07 -10.41
CA THR A 21 -2.95 13.13 -11.47
C THR A 21 -2.59 11.77 -10.89
N PHE A 22 -1.84 11.73 -9.78
CA PHE A 22 -1.50 10.49 -9.09
C PHE A 22 -2.76 9.75 -8.60
N MET A 23 -3.68 10.46 -7.93
CA MET A 23 -4.93 9.89 -7.42
C MET A 23 -5.81 9.34 -8.54
N LYS A 24 -5.86 10.03 -9.70
CA LYS A 24 -6.51 9.57 -10.94
C LYS A 24 -5.88 8.31 -11.50
N ALA A 25 -4.55 8.27 -11.57
CA ALA A 25 -3.82 7.12 -12.10
C ALA A 25 -4.00 5.85 -11.23
N ILE A 26 -4.08 5.98 -9.91
CA ILE A 26 -4.30 4.83 -9.02
C ILE A 26 -5.77 4.38 -8.94
N SER A 27 -6.73 5.20 -9.40
CA SER A 27 -8.17 4.94 -9.32
C SER A 27 -8.78 4.41 -10.64
N ILE A 28 -7.96 3.91 -11.57
CA ILE A 28 -8.42 3.39 -12.86
C ILE A 28 -9.30 2.15 -12.65
N GLU A 29 -10.56 2.23 -13.07
CA GLU A 29 -11.51 1.12 -12.99
C GLU A 29 -11.08 -0.06 -13.87
N GLY A 30 -11.26 -1.29 -13.37
CA GLY A 30 -10.97 -2.52 -14.10
C GLY A 30 -9.62 -3.18 -13.80
N GLN A 31 -8.73 -2.53 -13.05
CA GLN A 31 -7.54 -3.19 -12.51
C GLN A 31 -7.84 -3.88 -11.17
N LYS A 32 -7.47 -5.17 -11.04
CA LYS A 32 -7.60 -5.93 -9.79
C LYS A 32 -6.70 -5.35 -8.67
N THR A 33 -5.57 -4.77 -9.03
CA THR A 33 -4.60 -4.16 -8.12
C THR A 33 -4.05 -2.86 -8.72
N THR A 34 -3.74 -1.87 -7.88
CA THR A 34 -3.13 -0.62 -8.35
C THR A 34 -1.65 -0.84 -8.69
N LEU A 35 -1.09 0.00 -9.57
CA LEU A 35 0.35 -0.01 -9.88
C LEU A 35 1.20 0.16 -8.61
N GLN A 36 0.75 1.03 -7.70
CA GLN A 36 1.41 1.27 -6.41
C GLN A 36 1.48 0.00 -5.57
N THR A 37 0.38 -0.74 -5.41
CA THR A 37 0.38 -1.99 -4.65
C THR A 37 1.34 -3.02 -5.24
N ASN A 38 1.34 -3.21 -6.56
CA ASN A 38 2.23 -4.16 -7.22
C ASN A 38 3.72 -3.79 -7.03
N TYR A 39 4.04 -2.49 -7.10
CA TYR A 39 5.39 -2.00 -6.88
C TYR A 39 5.86 -2.21 -5.44
N ILE A 40 5.02 -1.89 -4.45
CA ILE A 40 5.33 -2.09 -3.04
C ILE A 40 5.50 -3.58 -2.70
N LEU A 41 4.65 -4.46 -3.22
CA LEU A 41 4.79 -5.90 -3.04
C LEU A 41 6.14 -6.42 -3.57
N LYS A 42 6.60 -5.90 -4.72
CA LYS A 42 7.91 -6.28 -5.26
C LYS A 42 9.07 -5.78 -4.42
N ILE A 43 9.07 -4.51 -4.00
CA ILE A 43 10.14 -3.94 -3.16
C ILE A 43 10.27 -4.70 -1.84
N LEU A 44 9.14 -5.07 -1.24
CA LEU A 44 9.12 -5.79 0.02
C LEU A 44 9.35 -7.30 -0.14
N GLY A 45 9.52 -7.81 -1.36
CA GLY A 45 9.69 -9.24 -1.63
C GLY A 45 8.49 -10.08 -1.21
N LEU A 46 7.28 -9.54 -1.42
CA LEU A 46 5.98 -10.15 -1.10
C LEU A 46 5.21 -10.60 -2.36
N ASP A 47 5.78 -10.41 -3.55
CA ASP A 47 5.12 -10.75 -4.82
C ASP A 47 4.84 -12.25 -4.96
N LEU A 48 5.75 -13.11 -4.50
CA LEU A 48 5.53 -14.57 -4.48
C LEU A 48 4.40 -15.03 -3.55
N CYS A 49 4.04 -14.23 -2.54
CA CYS A 49 2.96 -14.56 -1.59
C CYS A 49 1.75 -13.63 -1.71
N ALA A 50 1.62 -12.87 -2.80
CA ALA A 50 0.57 -11.86 -2.96
C ALA A 50 -0.86 -12.44 -2.86
N ASP A 51 -1.08 -13.65 -3.39
CA ASP A 51 -2.36 -14.35 -3.33
C ASP A 51 -2.46 -15.36 -2.17
N THR A 52 -1.48 -15.36 -1.24
CA THR A 52 -1.49 -16.25 -0.07
C THR A 52 -2.23 -15.60 1.09
N MET A 53 -3.07 -16.38 1.79
CA MET A 53 -3.76 -15.89 2.98
C MET A 53 -2.76 -15.49 4.08
N PHE A 54 -3.02 -14.36 4.74
CA PHE A 54 -2.18 -13.87 5.85
C PHE A 54 -2.02 -14.90 6.97
N GLY A 55 -3.12 -15.56 7.34
CA GLY A 55 -3.19 -16.57 8.40
C GLY A 55 -3.10 -15.98 9.80
N ASP A 56 -3.55 -16.75 10.78
CA ASP A 56 -3.62 -16.39 12.19
C ASP A 56 -3.04 -17.51 13.07
N ALA A 57 -3.32 -17.51 14.37
CA ALA A 57 -2.84 -18.53 15.30
C ALA A 57 -3.47 -19.92 15.04
N MET A 58 -4.64 -19.97 14.41
CA MET A 58 -5.41 -21.18 14.17
C MET A 58 -5.28 -21.67 12.72
N ARG A 59 -4.99 -20.78 11.78
CA ARG A 59 -4.89 -21.04 10.34
C ARG A 59 -3.54 -20.57 9.80
N ARG A 60 -2.77 -21.50 9.26
CA ARG A 60 -1.48 -21.20 8.64
C ARG A 60 -1.65 -20.26 7.43
N GLY A 61 -0.77 -19.28 7.34
CA GLY A 61 -0.66 -18.37 6.20
C GLY A 61 0.81 -18.05 5.90
N ILE A 62 1.10 -16.79 5.61
CA ILE A 62 2.47 -16.32 5.35
C ILE A 62 3.38 -16.40 6.59
N SER A 63 4.69 -16.40 6.37
CA SER A 63 5.71 -16.44 7.43
C SER A 63 5.73 -15.16 8.28
N GLY A 64 6.27 -15.22 9.50
CA GLY A 64 6.36 -14.06 10.40
C GLY A 64 7.10 -12.86 9.78
N GLY A 65 8.20 -13.10 9.07
CA GLY A 65 8.93 -12.04 8.38
C GLY A 65 8.17 -11.44 7.20
N GLN A 66 7.32 -12.23 6.51
CA GLN A 66 6.41 -11.71 5.49
C GLN A 66 5.29 -10.88 6.13
N LYS A 67 4.76 -11.28 7.29
CA LYS A 67 3.75 -10.50 8.04
C LYS A 67 4.29 -9.12 8.42
N LYS A 68 5.50 -9.06 8.98
CA LYS A 68 6.13 -7.81 9.40
C LYS A 68 6.33 -6.84 8.23
N ARG A 69 6.86 -7.34 7.10
CA ARG A 69 6.99 -6.55 5.86
C ARG A 69 5.65 -6.11 5.30
N LEU A 70 4.62 -6.97 5.34
CA LEU A 70 3.29 -6.63 4.85
C LEU A 70 2.64 -5.52 5.68
N THR A 71 2.80 -5.53 7.01
CA THR A 71 2.36 -4.44 7.89
C THR A 71 3.03 -3.12 7.52
N THR A 72 4.33 -3.13 7.20
CA THR A 72 5.03 -1.95 6.68
C THR A 72 4.47 -1.51 5.33
N GLY A 73 4.21 -2.46 4.41
CA GLY A 73 3.66 -2.18 3.09
C GLY A 73 2.26 -1.57 3.13
N GLU A 74 1.40 -2.02 4.05
CA GLU A 74 0.08 -1.45 4.30
C GLU A 74 0.16 0.06 4.58
N MET A 75 1.10 0.46 5.44
CA MET A 75 1.29 1.86 5.81
C MET A 75 1.83 2.73 4.65
N ILE A 76 2.56 2.12 3.70
CA ILE A 76 3.20 2.82 2.57
C ILE A 76 2.26 2.95 1.36
N VAL A 77 1.31 2.03 1.18
CA VAL A 77 0.47 1.98 -0.03
C VAL A 77 -0.54 3.13 -0.14
N GLY A 78 -0.71 3.92 0.93
CA GLY A 78 -1.57 5.10 0.95
C GLY A 78 -0.85 6.41 0.62
N PRO A 79 -1.59 7.53 0.51
CA PRO A 79 -1.01 8.86 0.36
C PRO A 79 -0.46 9.36 1.72
N THR A 80 0.76 8.94 2.08
CA THR A 80 1.44 9.33 3.32
C THR A 80 2.57 10.33 3.05
N LYS A 81 2.56 11.47 3.75
CA LYS A 81 3.63 12.49 3.66
C LYS A 81 4.80 12.22 4.60
N ALA A 82 4.53 11.54 5.71
CA ALA A 82 5.50 11.16 6.73
C ALA A 82 5.11 9.81 7.31
N LEU A 83 6.12 8.98 7.62
CA LEU A 83 5.96 7.67 8.22
C LEU A 83 6.84 7.57 9.46
N PHE A 84 6.26 7.13 10.56
CA PHE A 84 6.96 6.85 11.81
C PHE A 84 6.94 5.35 12.01
N MET A 85 8.11 4.74 12.01
CA MET A 85 8.29 3.30 12.00
C MET A 85 9.22 2.91 13.12
N ASP A 86 8.72 2.12 14.06
CA ASP A 86 9.50 1.64 15.20
C ASP A 86 9.83 0.14 15.02
N GLU A 87 11.08 -0.22 15.24
CA GLU A 87 11.60 -1.59 15.22
C GLU A 87 11.12 -2.49 14.05
N ILE A 88 10.88 -1.90 12.87
CA ILE A 88 10.28 -2.63 11.74
C ILE A 88 11.19 -3.71 11.15
N SER A 89 12.50 -3.64 11.36
CA SER A 89 13.48 -4.65 10.91
C SER A 89 13.82 -5.69 11.98
N ASN A 90 13.42 -5.48 13.24
CA ASN A 90 13.73 -6.42 14.32
C ASN A 90 13.14 -7.81 14.04
N GLY A 91 13.99 -8.85 14.09
CA GLY A 91 13.59 -10.22 13.82
C GLY A 91 13.42 -10.56 12.33
N LEU A 92 13.84 -9.68 11.41
CA LEU A 92 14.08 -10.03 10.01
C LEU A 92 15.53 -10.50 9.84
N ASP A 93 15.75 -11.40 8.88
CA ASP A 93 17.10 -11.81 8.49
C ASP A 93 17.86 -10.62 7.88
N SER A 94 19.19 -10.58 8.07
CA SER A 94 20.04 -9.48 7.61
C SER A 94 20.00 -9.25 6.10
N SER A 95 19.67 -10.28 5.31
CA SER A 95 19.49 -10.17 3.85
C SER A 95 18.14 -9.58 3.43
N THR A 96 17.22 -9.38 4.38
CA THR A 96 15.86 -8.88 4.17
C THR A 96 15.65 -7.49 4.80
N THR A 97 16.67 -6.98 5.51
CA THR A 97 16.75 -5.58 5.99
C THR A 97 17.25 -4.70 4.85
#